data_AF-A0A166T6P7-F1
#
_entry.id   AF-A0A166T6P7-F1
#
_cell.length_a   1.000
_cell.length_b   1.000
_cell.length_c   1.000
_cell.angle_alpha   90.00
_cell.angle_beta   90.00
_cell.angle_gamma   90.00
#
_symmetry.space_group_name_H-M   'P 1'
#
loop_
_entity.id
_entity.type
_entity.pdbx_description
1 polymer ?
#
loop_
_entity_poly.entity_id
_entity_poly.type
_entity_poly.pdbx_seq_one_letter_code
_entity_poly.pdbx_strand_id
1 'polypeptide(L)'
;MDWFAFDAEHSYGYGAGGSQATSQNGHSNMLYTYAATRPLRAVYFDGFSAEKKADGTLDMQDVLVSRDNTDEVRIADSERGELLCAWGKQYGIQGFVREEATFELLWCDFEDGVQM
;
A
#
# COMPACT_ATOMS: atom_id res chain seq x y z
N MET A 1 5.65 -5.67 -5.83
CA MET A 1 5.01 -4.72 -4.91
C MET A 1 3.73 -5.34 -4.40
N ASP A 2 3.50 -5.23 -3.09
CA ASP A 2 2.27 -5.68 -2.42
C ASP A 2 2.08 -4.86 -1.12
N TRP A 3 1.03 -5.13 -0.35
CA TRP A 3 0.67 -4.39 0.87
C TRP A 3 0.82 -5.25 2.12
N PHE A 4 1.46 -4.69 3.14
CA PHE A 4 1.35 -5.18 4.50
C PHE A 4 0.32 -4.34 5.27
N ALA A 5 -0.41 -4.97 6.17
CA ALA A 5 -1.10 -4.27 7.25
C ALA A 5 -0.30 -4.38 8.54
N PHE A 6 -0.43 -3.38 9.41
CA PHE A 6 0.22 -3.38 10.72
C PHE A 6 -0.54 -4.19 11.77
N ASP A 7 -1.76 -4.62 11.46
CA ASP A 7 -2.61 -5.44 12.31
C ASP A 7 -3.31 -6.57 11.52
N ALA A 8 -3.77 -7.58 12.25
CA ALA A 8 -4.36 -8.78 11.65
C ALA A 8 -5.76 -8.51 11.07
N GLU A 9 -6.47 -7.57 11.67
CA GLU A 9 -7.83 -7.17 11.31
C GLU A 9 -7.86 -6.49 9.94
N HIS A 10 -6.92 -5.57 9.67
CA HIS A 10 -6.77 -4.95 8.37
C HIS A 10 -6.19 -5.94 7.35
N SER A 11 -5.24 -6.80 7.74
CA SER A 11 -4.71 -7.87 6.86
C SER A 11 -5.83 -8.77 6.31
N TYR A 12 -6.88 -8.99 7.09
CA TYR A 12 -8.05 -9.75 6.66
C TYR A 12 -8.78 -9.09 5.47
N GLY A 13 -8.76 -7.76 5.39
CA GLY A 13 -9.32 -6.99 4.27
C GLY A 13 -8.64 -7.31 2.93
N TYR A 14 -7.31 -7.47 2.92
CA TYR A 14 -6.54 -7.80 1.72
C TYR A 14 -6.79 -9.23 1.23
N GLY A 15 -6.97 -10.19 2.14
CA GLY A 15 -7.15 -11.60 1.78
C GLY A 15 -8.56 -11.98 1.29
N ALA A 16 -9.59 -11.16 1.55
CA ALA A 16 -10.98 -11.62 1.55
C ALA A 16 -12.02 -10.70 0.86
N GLY A 17 -11.62 -9.58 0.28
CA GLY A 17 -12.57 -8.62 -0.31
C GLY A 17 -13.64 -8.15 0.70
N GLY A 18 -13.24 -7.96 1.96
CA GLY A 18 -14.06 -7.33 3.02
C GLY A 18 -15.33 -8.07 3.48
N SER A 19 -15.74 -9.18 2.86
CA SER A 19 -17.03 -9.83 3.21
C SER A 19 -17.12 -11.34 3.01
N GLN A 20 -16.12 -12.00 2.42
CA GLN A 20 -16.15 -13.45 2.24
C GLN A 20 -14.93 -14.09 2.89
N ALA A 21 -15.14 -14.68 4.06
CA ALA A 21 -14.23 -15.61 4.74
C ALA A 21 -13.94 -16.90 3.94
N THR A 22 -14.38 -16.95 2.68
CA THR A 22 -14.11 -18.00 1.72
C THR A 22 -13.51 -17.32 0.50
N SER A 23 -12.26 -17.67 0.16
CA SER A 23 -11.75 -17.48 -1.19
C SER A 23 -12.86 -17.83 -2.20
N GLN A 24 -12.97 -17.08 -3.31
CA GLN A 24 -13.88 -17.42 -4.42
C GLN A 24 -13.70 -18.87 -4.92
N ASN A 25 -12.64 -19.57 -4.49
CA ASN A 25 -12.26 -20.93 -4.83
C ASN A 25 -12.33 -21.93 -3.64
N GLY A 26 -12.91 -21.56 -2.49
CA GLY A 26 -13.06 -22.47 -1.33
C GLY A 26 -11.78 -22.70 -0.50
N HIS A 27 -10.74 -21.90 -0.71
CA HIS A 27 -9.50 -21.94 0.07
C HIS A 27 -9.60 -21.02 1.31
N SER A 28 -9.00 -21.45 2.42
CA SER A 28 -8.84 -20.60 3.62
C SER A 28 -7.84 -19.48 3.35
N ASN A 29 -8.13 -18.27 3.81
CA ASN A 29 -7.18 -17.17 3.81
C ASN A 29 -6.08 -17.46 4.84
N MET A 30 -4.83 -17.32 4.45
CA MET A 30 -3.66 -17.51 5.32
C MET A 30 -3.13 -16.15 5.76
N LEU A 31 -2.88 -16.00 7.06
CA LEU A 31 -2.22 -14.81 7.59
C LEU A 31 -0.72 -15.08 7.68
N TYR A 32 0.07 -14.25 7.01
CA TYR A 32 1.53 -14.27 7.08
C TYR A 32 2.03 -13.04 7.82
N THR A 33 2.99 -13.22 8.72
CA THR A 33 3.66 -12.13 9.42
C THR A 33 5.05 -11.98 8.83
N TYR A 34 5.46 -10.75 8.56
CA TYR A 34 6.79 -10.45 8.07
C TYR A 34 7.53 -9.58 9.10
N ALA A 35 8.84 -9.77 9.20
CA ALA A 35 9.72 -8.97 10.03
C ALA A 35 10.79 -8.29 9.16
N ALA A 36 11.14 -7.06 9.51
CA ALA A 36 12.26 -6.36 8.91
C ALA A 36 13.58 -7.07 9.28
N THR A 37 14.43 -7.32 8.28
CA THR A 37 15.76 -7.94 8.46
C THR A 37 16.88 -6.91 8.63
N ARG A 38 16.57 -5.64 8.38
CA ARG A 38 17.44 -4.46 8.49
C ARG A 38 16.59 -3.20 8.62
N PRO A 39 17.17 -2.03 8.94
CA PRO A 39 16.45 -0.77 8.84
C PRO A 39 15.83 -0.57 7.44
N LEU A 40 14.52 -0.33 7.41
CA LEU A 40 13.76 -0.08 6.19
C LEU A 40 13.70 1.41 5.88
N ARG A 41 13.64 1.76 4.60
CA ARG A 41 13.52 3.15 4.14
C ARG A 41 12.15 3.38 3.55
N ALA A 42 11.18 3.69 4.41
CA ALA A 42 9.82 4.04 3.99
C ALA A 42 9.55 5.55 4.16
N VAL A 43 8.63 6.08 3.36
CA VAL A 43 8.05 7.42 3.55
C VAL A 43 6.66 7.27 4.15
N TYR A 44 6.31 8.15 5.07
CA TYR A 44 4.97 8.23 5.63
C TYR A 44 4.18 9.33 4.92
N PHE A 45 2.97 9.01 4.47
CA PHE A 45 1.97 9.98 4.04
C PHE A 45 0.95 10.17 5.17
N ASP A 46 0.74 11.42 5.56
CA ASP A 46 -0.12 11.76 6.70
C ASP A 46 -1.59 11.91 6.32
N GLY A 47 -2.48 11.79 7.31
CA GLY A 47 -3.93 11.74 7.12
C GLY A 47 -4.42 10.38 6.59
N PHE A 48 -5.66 10.35 6.09
CA PHE A 48 -6.31 9.16 5.52
C PHE A 48 -5.77 8.81 4.12
N SER A 49 -4.45 8.70 3.98
CA SER A 49 -3.76 8.65 2.68
C SER A 49 -3.90 7.34 1.89
N ALA A 50 -4.54 6.33 2.47
CA ALA A 50 -4.97 5.10 1.80
C ALA A 50 -6.48 5.08 1.48
N GLU A 51 -7.24 6.08 1.94
CA GLU A 51 -8.66 6.21 1.62
C GLU A 51 -8.83 6.60 0.15
N LYS A 52 -9.39 5.70 -0.67
CA LYS A 52 -9.45 5.83 -2.14
C LYS A 52 -10.56 6.78 -2.61
N LYS A 53 -10.71 7.93 -1.96
CA LYS A 53 -11.68 8.97 -2.28
C LYS A 53 -11.06 10.11 -3.08
N ALA A 54 -11.91 10.80 -3.82
CA ALA A 54 -11.53 11.97 -4.61
C ALA A 54 -11.83 13.25 -3.81
N ASP A 55 -11.41 13.30 -2.55
CA ASP A 55 -11.67 14.39 -1.60
C ASP A 55 -10.39 14.95 -0.98
N GLY A 56 -9.24 14.71 -1.62
CA GLY A 56 -7.93 15.24 -1.22
C GLY A 56 -7.08 14.26 -0.39
N THR A 57 -7.66 13.15 0.05
CA THR A 57 -6.98 12.08 0.79
C THR A 57 -5.74 11.54 0.07
N LEU A 58 -5.73 11.58 -1.26
CA LEU A 58 -4.64 11.04 -2.10
C LEU A 58 -3.66 12.12 -2.61
N ASP A 59 -3.84 13.40 -2.25
CA ASP A 59 -3.10 14.52 -2.86
C ASP A 59 -1.58 14.42 -2.66
N MET A 60 -1.12 13.96 -1.49
CA MET A 60 0.32 13.86 -1.19
C MET A 60 1.05 12.92 -2.15
N GLN A 61 0.43 11.80 -2.49
CA GLN A 61 1.00 10.80 -3.38
C GLN A 61 0.78 11.20 -4.85
N ASP A 62 -0.38 11.75 -5.18
CA ASP A 62 -0.70 12.16 -6.55
C ASP A 62 0.18 13.33 -7.01
N VAL A 63 0.56 14.27 -6.14
CA VAL A 63 1.55 15.32 -6.47
C VAL A 63 2.92 14.75 -6.83
N LEU A 64 3.29 13.59 -6.31
CA LEU A 64 4.60 12.96 -6.59
C LEU A 64 4.59 12.16 -7.90
N VAL A 65 3.47 11.53 -8.23
CA VAL A 65 3.37 10.62 -9.38
C VAL A 65 2.62 11.17 -10.58
N SER A 66 1.74 12.15 -10.37
CA SER A 66 1.00 12.80 -11.45
C SER A 66 1.81 13.96 -12.03
N ARG A 67 1.90 14.00 -13.36
CA ARG A 67 2.59 15.08 -14.09
C ARG A 67 1.68 16.25 -14.42
N ASP A 68 0.36 16.02 -14.43
CA ASP A 68 -0.65 17.00 -14.79
C ASP A 68 -1.82 16.88 -13.81
N ASN A 69 -1.89 17.80 -12.84
CA ASN A 69 -2.98 17.92 -11.84
C ASN A 69 -4.33 18.35 -12.48
N THR A 70 -4.53 18.10 -13.77
CA THR A 70 -5.59 18.71 -14.58
C THR A 70 -6.69 17.74 -14.99
N ASP A 71 -6.44 16.43 -14.92
CA ASP A 71 -7.45 15.43 -15.23
C ASP A 71 -7.70 14.54 -13.99
N GLU A 72 -8.97 14.41 -13.60
CA GLU A 72 -9.48 13.47 -12.59
C GLU A 72 -9.35 12.01 -13.07
N VAL A 73 -8.19 11.61 -13.57
CA VAL A 73 -7.92 10.21 -13.86
C VAL A 73 -7.83 9.53 -12.51
N ARG A 74 -8.87 8.77 -12.15
CA ARG A 74 -8.84 7.88 -11.00
C ARG A 74 -7.80 6.80 -11.27
N ILE A 75 -6.56 7.07 -10.87
CA ILE A 75 -5.47 6.09 -10.92
C ILE A 75 -5.82 4.98 -9.94
N ALA A 76 -5.82 3.74 -10.42
CA ALA A 76 -6.01 2.57 -9.57
C ALA A 76 -4.91 2.54 -8.51
N ASP A 77 -5.23 2.14 -7.27
CA ASP A 77 -4.23 2.21 -6.19
C ASP A 77 -2.99 1.33 -6.46
N SER A 78 -3.15 0.25 -7.22
CA SER A 78 -2.02 -0.55 -7.71
C SER A 78 -1.11 0.20 -8.66
N GLU A 79 -1.67 0.92 -9.63
CA GLU A 79 -0.91 1.73 -10.59
C GLU A 79 -0.20 2.88 -9.87
N ARG A 80 -0.89 3.52 -8.92
CA ARG A 80 -0.28 4.56 -8.07
C ARG A 80 0.92 4.00 -7.30
N GLY A 81 0.78 2.81 -6.73
CA GLY A 81 1.87 2.11 -6.06
C GLY A 81 3.08 1.87 -6.95
N GLU A 82 2.86 1.41 -8.18
CA GLU A 82 3.94 1.20 -9.16
C GLU A 82 4.66 2.51 -9.49
N LEU A 83 3.91 3.59 -9.71
CA LEU A 83 4.49 4.91 -9.97
C LEU A 83 5.25 5.45 -8.76
N LEU A 84 4.72 5.27 -7.54
CA LEU A 84 5.39 5.64 -6.29
C LEU A 84 6.69 4.87 -6.10
N CYS A 85 6.69 3.56 -6.36
CA CYS A 85 7.90 2.74 -6.31
C CYS A 85 8.94 3.16 -7.35
N ALA A 86 8.51 3.47 -8.58
CA ALA A 86 9.39 3.99 -9.63
C ALA A 86 9.99 5.35 -9.23
N TRP A 87 9.18 6.26 -8.70
CA TRP A 87 9.61 7.56 -8.18
C TRP A 87 10.55 7.41 -6.97
N GLY A 88 10.22 6.55 -6.01
CA GLY A 88 10.97 6.38 -4.76
C GLY A 88 12.35 5.76 -4.97
N LYS A 89 12.52 4.92 -6.01
CA LYS A 89 13.77 4.26 -6.36
C LYS A 89 14.95 5.22 -6.51
N GLN A 90 14.72 6.41 -7.08
CA GLN A 90 15.78 7.41 -7.28
C GLN A 90 16.32 7.99 -5.95
N TYR A 91 15.55 7.86 -4.87
CA TYR A 91 15.91 8.30 -3.52
C TYR A 91 16.26 7.14 -2.58
N GLY A 92 16.18 5.89 -3.07
CA GLY A 92 16.33 4.68 -2.26
C GLY A 92 15.21 4.49 -1.23
N ILE A 93 14.01 4.98 -1.54
CA ILE A 93 12.78 4.69 -0.79
C ILE A 93 12.27 3.32 -1.27
N GLN A 94 11.85 2.48 -0.34
CA GLN A 94 11.51 1.08 -0.53
C GLN A 94 10.01 0.79 -0.30
N GLY A 95 9.29 1.75 0.27
CA GLY A 95 7.86 1.65 0.49
C GLY A 95 7.26 2.90 1.11
N PHE A 96 5.96 2.86 1.32
CA PHE A 96 5.14 3.98 1.75
C PHE A 96 4.15 3.54 2.81
N VAL A 97 4.18 4.18 3.98
CA VAL A 97 3.20 3.98 5.05
C VAL A 97 2.03 4.93 4.81
N ARG A 98 0.81 4.39 4.85
CA ARG A 98 -0.45 5.10 4.58
C ARG A 98 -1.53 4.66 5.57
N GLU A 99 -2.62 5.41 5.69
CA GLU A 99 -3.69 5.13 6.65
C GLU A 99 -5.09 5.23 6.00
N GLU A 100 -5.99 4.32 6.36
CA GLU A 100 -7.44 4.39 6.01
C GLU A 100 -8.31 4.04 7.21
N ALA A 101 -8.37 2.77 7.60
CA ALA A 101 -8.99 2.33 8.85
C ALA A 101 -7.93 2.05 9.93
N THR A 102 -6.77 1.59 9.49
CA THR A 102 -5.52 1.48 10.24
C THR A 102 -4.35 1.70 9.27
N PHE A 103 -3.11 1.57 9.74
CA PHE A 103 -1.93 1.73 8.89
C PHE A 103 -1.71 0.53 7.96
N GLU A 104 -1.27 0.86 6.75
CA GLU A 104 -0.76 -0.06 5.75
C GLU A 104 0.63 0.36 5.27
N LEU A 105 1.43 -0.61 4.85
CA LEU A 105 2.72 -0.41 4.21
C LEU A 105 2.65 -0.95 2.78
N LEU A 106 2.60 -0.03 1.82
CA LEU A 106 2.85 -0.34 0.41
C LEU A 106 4.35 -0.60 0.25
N TRP A 107 4.73 -1.85 -0.03
CA TRP A 107 6.13 -2.27 -0.10
C TRP A 107 6.52 -2.65 -1.53
N CYS A 108 7.59 -2.06 -2.05
CA CYS A 108 7.93 -2.18 -3.47
C CYS A 108 8.42 -3.58 -3.85
N ASP A 109 9.16 -4.25 -2.97
CA ASP A 109 9.75 -5.57 -3.21
C ASP A 109 9.81 -6.42 -1.93
N PHE A 110 9.02 -7.50 -1.88
CA PHE A 110 8.91 -8.39 -0.72
C PHE A 110 10.15 -9.26 -0.50
N GLU A 111 11.06 -9.33 -1.46
CA GLU A 111 12.35 -10.02 -1.29
C GLU A 111 13.41 -9.10 -0.66
N ASP A 112 13.15 -7.80 -0.56
CA ASP A 112 14.11 -6.81 -0.09
C ASP A 112 13.81 -6.30 1.32
N GLY A 113 14.60 -6.74 2.30
CA GLY A 113 14.61 -6.20 3.65
C GLY A 113 13.50 -6.73 4.59
N VAL A 114 12.62 -7.59 4.10
CA VAL A 114 11.58 -8.27 4.90
C VAL A 114 11.69 -9.79 4.75
N GLN A 115 11.28 -10.53 5.77
CA GLN A 115 11.20 -11.99 5.73
C GLN A 115 10.02 -12.48 6.55
N MET A 116 9.43 -13.61 6.13
CA MET A 116 8.38 -14.32 6.87
C MET A 116 8.94 -15.10 8.05
#